data_AF-A0A815XSP7-F1
#
_entry.id   AF-A0A815XSP7-F1
#
_cell.length_a   1.000
_cell.length_b   1.000
_cell.length_c   1.000
_cell.angle_alpha   90.00
_cell.angle_beta   90.00
_cell.angle_gamma   90.00
#
_symmetry.space_group_name_H-M   'P 1'
#
loop_
_entity.id
_entity.type
_entity.pdbx_description
1 polymer ?
#
loop_
_entity_poly.entity_id
_entity_poly.type
_entity_poly.pdbx_seq_one_letter_code
_entity_poly.pdbx_strand_id
1 'polypeptide(L)'
;TGVTVAGNNGIGTALNQLNYPTGIWVTYDGQTLYIADSGNHRVMKWQIGATQGSVVAGSVSGTPGNTNQLLNSPGSVALDPSETYIYVSDSSNYRVQRFRLR
;
A
#
# COMPACT_ATOMS: atom_id res chain seq x y z
N THR A 1 -12.65 -2.75 21.55
CA THR A 1 -11.39 -1.98 21.68
C THR A 1 -10.71 -1.95 20.33
N GLY A 2 -9.97 -0.88 20.00
CA GLY A 2 -9.18 -0.81 18.77
C GLY A 2 -7.80 -1.42 18.96
N VAL A 3 -7.25 -2.05 17.93
CA VAL A 3 -5.87 -2.59 17.92
C VAL A 3 -5.15 -2.08 16.69
N THR A 4 -3.91 -1.65 16.85
CA THR A 4 -3.06 -1.27 15.71
C THR A 4 -2.50 -2.52 15.04
N VAL A 5 -2.80 -2.69 13.75
CA VAL A 5 -2.38 -3.87 12.95
C VAL A 5 -1.27 -3.56 11.94
N ALA A 6 -0.97 -2.29 11.71
CA ALA A 6 0.11 -1.81 10.84
C ALA A 6 0.56 -0.41 11.25
N GLY A 7 1.85 -0.10 11.07
CA GLY A 7 2.44 1.20 11.40
C GLY A 7 2.76 1.38 12.90
N ASN A 8 2.47 2.57 13.42
CA ASN A 8 2.74 3.00 14.82
C ASN A 8 4.22 3.19 15.22
N ASN A 9 5.13 3.30 14.26
CA ASN A 9 6.56 3.58 14.52
C ASN A 9 6.98 4.98 14.05
N GLY A 10 6.03 5.93 14.07
CA GLY A 10 6.21 7.28 13.54
C GLY A 10 6.05 7.38 12.02
N ILE A 11 6.12 8.62 11.53
CA ILE A 11 6.08 8.94 10.10
C ILE A 11 7.45 8.62 9.49
N GLY A 12 7.48 7.88 8.39
CA GLY A 12 8.71 7.60 7.65
C GLY A 12 8.55 6.49 6.62
N THR A 13 9.66 6.14 5.96
CA THR A 13 9.70 5.20 4.83
C THR A 13 10.20 3.81 5.21
N ALA A 14 10.56 3.56 6.48
CA ALA A 14 10.89 2.22 6.93
C ALA A 14 9.69 1.26 6.74
N LEU A 15 9.95 -0.04 6.68
CA LEU A 15 8.91 -1.05 6.41
C LEU A 15 7.89 -1.22 7.55
N ASN A 16 8.22 -0.69 8.73
CA ASN A 16 7.35 -0.63 9.90
C ASN A 16 6.71 0.76 10.11
N GLN A 17 6.91 1.70 9.18
CA GLN A 17 6.41 3.07 9.22
C GLN A 17 5.44 3.34 8.08
N LEU A 18 4.51 4.27 8.29
CA LEU A 18 3.55 4.75 7.31
C LEU A 18 3.53 6.29 7.34
N ASN A 19 3.10 6.91 6.25
CA ASN A 19 2.97 8.36 6.10
C ASN A 19 1.67 8.68 5.38
N TYR A 20 0.68 9.23 6.11
CA TYR A 20 -0.67 9.51 5.62
C TYR A 20 -1.31 8.33 4.85
N PRO A 21 -1.52 7.16 5.48
CA PRO A 21 -2.24 6.06 4.84
C PRO A 21 -3.71 6.45 4.59
N THR A 22 -4.21 6.22 3.37
CA THR A 22 -5.50 6.77 2.89
C THR A 22 -6.55 5.71 2.58
N GLY A 23 -6.14 4.52 2.15
CA GLY A 23 -7.05 3.44 1.78
C GLY A 23 -6.44 2.08 2.04
N ILE A 24 -7.31 1.10 2.29
CA ILE A 24 -6.90 -0.26 2.64
C ILE A 24 -7.73 -1.32 1.91
N TRP A 25 -7.17 -2.53 1.80
CA TRP A 25 -7.88 -3.73 1.39
C TRP A 25 -7.40 -4.94 2.21
N VAL A 26 -8.31 -5.76 2.72
CA VAL A 26 -7.98 -7.01 3.43
C VAL A 26 -8.34 -8.19 2.51
N THR A 27 -7.45 -9.18 2.41
CA THR A 27 -7.69 -10.40 1.64
C THR A 27 -8.85 -11.21 2.23
N TYR A 28 -9.49 -12.05 1.41
CA TYR A 28 -10.65 -12.85 1.82
C TYR A 28 -10.36 -13.79 3.00
N ASP A 29 -9.12 -14.27 3.11
CA ASP A 29 -8.68 -15.11 4.23
C ASP A 29 -8.44 -14.30 5.53
N GLY A 30 -8.49 -12.97 5.47
CA GLY A 30 -8.27 -12.08 6.60
C GLY A 30 -6.81 -11.97 7.05
N GLN A 31 -5.85 -12.57 6.33
CA GLN A 31 -4.46 -12.66 6.79
C GLN A 31 -3.57 -11.53 6.27
N THR A 32 -3.95 -10.90 5.15
CA THR A 32 -3.15 -9.86 4.51
C THR A 32 -3.92 -8.54 4.40
N LEU A 33 -3.26 -7.46 4.80
CA LEU A 33 -3.71 -6.09 4.63
C LEU A 33 -2.83 -5.38 3.59
N TYR A 34 -3.45 -4.77 2.58
CA TYR A 34 -2.83 -3.84 1.65
C TYR A 34 -3.19 -2.41 2.03
N ILE A 35 -2.22 -1.50 1.96
CA ILE A 35 -2.36 -0.11 2.43
C ILE A 35 -1.82 0.82 1.36
N ALA A 36 -2.64 1.78 0.91
CA ALA A 36 -2.17 2.94 0.17
C ALA A 36 -1.45 3.88 1.14
N ASP A 37 -0.12 3.81 1.16
CA ASP A 37 0.76 4.63 2.00
C ASP A 37 1.05 5.95 1.27
N SER A 38 0.05 6.83 1.23
CA SER A 38 -0.04 7.93 0.26
C SER A 38 1.13 8.90 0.34
N GLY A 39 1.50 9.31 1.55
CA GLY A 39 2.63 10.22 1.78
C GLY A 39 4.00 9.62 1.47
N ASN A 40 4.07 8.30 1.29
CA ASN A 40 5.26 7.60 0.81
C ASN A 40 5.12 7.10 -0.63
N HIS A 41 4.05 7.49 -1.36
CA HIS A 41 3.88 7.19 -2.77
C HIS A 41 4.07 5.69 -3.10
N ARG A 42 3.52 4.82 -2.24
CA ARG A 42 3.69 3.36 -2.33
C ARG A 42 2.46 2.61 -1.83
N VAL A 43 2.41 1.32 -2.12
CA VAL A 43 1.47 0.37 -1.52
C VAL A 43 2.23 -0.63 -0.66
N MET A 44 1.81 -0.76 0.59
CA MET A 44 2.36 -1.72 1.54
C MET A 44 1.48 -2.98 1.59
N LYS A 45 2.10 -4.16 1.65
CA LYS A 45 1.49 -5.43 2.05
C LYS A 45 1.92 -5.70 3.49
N TRP A 46 0.98 -6.07 4.35
CA TRP A 46 1.22 -6.34 5.76
C TRP A 46 0.49 -7.63 6.16
N GLN A 47 1.19 -8.58 6.78
CA GLN A 47 0.54 -9.76 7.36
C GLN A 47 -0.04 -9.39 8.73
N ILE A 48 -1.30 -9.72 9.00
CA ILE A 48 -1.91 -9.39 10.29
C ILE A 48 -1.11 -10.01 11.43
N GLY A 49 -0.66 -9.17 12.38
CA GLY A 49 0.21 -9.55 13.49
C GLY A 49 1.72 -9.39 13.23
N ALA A 50 2.14 -9.08 12.00
CA ALA A 50 3.54 -8.76 11.70
C ALA A 50 3.95 -7.38 12.24
N THR A 51 5.24 -7.21 12.52
CA THR A 51 5.82 -5.95 12.99
C THR A 51 6.21 -4.98 11.86
N GLN A 52 6.26 -5.47 10.63
CA GLN A 52 6.59 -4.71 9.43
C GLN A 52 5.92 -5.30 8.19
N GLY A 53 5.76 -4.47 7.15
CA GLY A 53 5.23 -4.89 5.84
C GLY A 53 6.32 -5.04 4.78
N SER A 54 5.87 -5.07 3.52
CA SER A 54 6.71 -5.01 2.33
C SER A 54 6.06 -4.14 1.25
N VAL A 55 6.88 -3.54 0.39
CA VAL A 55 6.38 -2.71 -0.73
C VAL A 55 5.97 -3.62 -1.88
N VAL A 56 4.75 -3.46 -2.39
CA VAL A 56 4.25 -4.24 -3.55
C VAL A 56 3.99 -3.38 -4.80
N ALA A 57 3.96 -2.06 -4.64
CA ALA A 57 3.85 -1.09 -5.73
C ALA A 57 4.40 0.28 -5.32
N GLY A 58 4.90 1.06 -6.27
CA GLY A 58 5.47 2.39 -6.01
C GLY A 58 6.92 2.36 -5.54
N SER A 59 7.32 3.39 -4.79
CA SER A 59 8.72 3.60 -4.41
C SER A 59 9.06 3.04 -3.03
N VAL A 60 10.18 2.33 -2.92
CA VAL A 60 10.73 1.89 -1.62
C VAL A 60 11.26 3.07 -0.81
N SER A 61 11.86 4.07 -1.48
CA SER A 61 12.42 5.26 -0.85
C SER A 61 11.39 6.34 -0.53
N GLY A 62 10.11 6.11 -0.84
CA GLY A 62 9.05 7.07 -0.60
C GLY A 62 8.99 8.21 -1.63
N THR A 63 9.65 8.07 -2.77
CA THR A 63 9.75 9.15 -3.77
C THR A 63 8.63 9.02 -4.82
N PRO A 64 7.89 10.10 -5.15
CA PRO A 64 6.87 10.04 -6.20
C PRO A 64 7.46 9.76 -7.57
N GLY A 65 6.65 9.19 -8.47
CA GLY A 65 6.98 9.06 -9.89
C GLY A 65 5.74 8.86 -10.77
N ASN A 66 5.92 9.02 -12.08
CA ASN A 66 4.84 8.98 -13.08
C ASN A 66 5.05 7.90 -14.16
N THR A 67 6.15 7.16 -14.12
CA THR A 67 6.36 5.99 -14.98
C THR A 67 5.47 4.83 -14.53
N ASN A 68 5.31 3.82 -15.38
CA ASN A 68 4.72 2.57 -14.92
C ASN A 68 5.54 2.03 -13.74
N GLN A 69 4.86 1.42 -12.77
CA GLN A 69 5.41 0.91 -11.52
C GLN A 69 5.61 1.94 -10.39
N LEU A 70 5.80 3.22 -10.73
CA LEU A 70 5.85 4.30 -9.72
C LEU A 70 4.47 4.91 -9.51
N LEU A 71 4.25 5.43 -8.31
CA LEU A 71 3.00 6.04 -7.88
C LEU A 71 3.25 7.47 -7.41
N ASN A 72 2.18 8.26 -7.33
CA ASN A 72 2.16 9.57 -6.75
C ASN A 72 0.86 9.78 -5.97
N SER A 73 0.96 9.72 -4.64
CA SER A 73 -0.15 9.94 -3.70
C SER A 73 -1.32 8.96 -3.95
N PRO A 74 -1.08 7.65 -3.85
CA PRO A 74 -2.14 6.66 -4.07
C PRO A 74 -3.30 6.86 -3.08
N GLY A 75 -4.53 6.85 -3.59
CA GLY A 75 -5.73 7.13 -2.77
C GLY A 75 -6.27 5.89 -2.05
N SER A 76 -6.35 4.77 -2.76
CA SER A 76 -6.87 3.49 -2.27
C SER A 76 -6.45 2.35 -3.20
N VAL A 77 -6.66 1.13 -2.72
CA VAL A 77 -6.35 -0.12 -3.43
C VAL A 77 -7.54 -1.08 -3.44
N ALA A 78 -7.62 -1.92 -4.47
CA ALA A 78 -8.56 -3.03 -4.54
C ALA A 78 -7.92 -4.24 -5.20
N LEU A 79 -8.30 -5.44 -4.78
CA LEU A 79 -7.86 -6.68 -5.41
C LEU A 79 -8.91 -7.17 -6.42
N ASP A 80 -8.47 -7.89 -7.45
CA ASP A 80 -9.41 -8.70 -8.23
C ASP A 80 -9.89 -9.92 -7.43
N PRO A 81 -10.98 -10.60 -7.84
CA PRO A 81 -11.50 -11.75 -7.10
C PRO A 81 -10.50 -12.91 -6.93
N SER A 82 -9.51 -13.03 -7.82
CA SER A 82 -8.47 -14.05 -7.70
C SER A 82 -7.29 -13.63 -6.81
N GLU A 83 -7.29 -12.39 -6.32
CA GLU A 83 -6.21 -11.76 -5.56
C GLU A 83 -4.83 -11.79 -6.26
N THR A 84 -4.82 -12.00 -7.59
CA THR A 84 -3.60 -12.01 -8.42
C THR A 84 -3.14 -10.59 -8.76
N TYR A 85 -4.07 -9.64 -8.78
CA TYR A 85 -3.83 -8.27 -9.17
C TYR A 85 -4.36 -7.29 -8.13
N ILE A 86 -3.58 -6.25 -7.88
CA ILE A 86 -3.99 -5.07 -7.13
C ILE A 86 -4.13 -3.88 -8.07
N TYR A 87 -5.24 -3.17 -7.95
CA TYR A 87 -5.54 -1.92 -8.65
C TYR A 87 -5.34 -0.78 -7.67
N VAL A 88 -4.60 0.23 -8.09
CA VAL A 88 -4.22 1.38 -7.27
C VAL A 88 -4.72 2.64 -7.95
N SER A 89 -5.50 3.44 -7.22
CA SER A 89 -5.83 4.80 -7.64
C SER A 89 -4.60 5.68 -7.45
N ASP A 90 -3.90 5.98 -8.55
CA ASP A 90 -2.66 6.75 -8.57
C ASP A 90 -2.99 8.24 -8.74
N SER A 91 -3.54 8.81 -7.66
CA SER A 91 -4.40 10.00 -7.70
C SER A 91 -3.75 11.23 -8.32
N SER A 92 -2.50 11.54 -7.96
CA SER A 92 -1.80 12.73 -8.50
C SER A 92 -1.23 12.51 -9.90
N ASN A 93 -1.30 11.28 -10.42
CA ASN A 93 -0.98 10.96 -11.81
C ASN A 93 -2.24 10.78 -12.67
N TYR A 94 -3.44 11.03 -12.12
CA TYR A 94 -4.72 10.98 -12.85
C TYR A 94 -5.00 9.63 -13.54
N ARG A 95 -4.56 8.53 -12.93
CA ARG A 95 -4.67 7.18 -13.52
C ARG A 95 -4.97 6.11 -12.48
N VAL A 96 -5.36 4.94 -12.97
CA VAL A 96 -5.38 3.69 -12.20
C VAL A 96 -4.32 2.77 -12.77
N GLN A 97 -3.49 2.18 -11.92
CA GLN A 97 -2.50 1.18 -12.32
C GLN A 97 -2.83 -0.18 -11.71
N ARG A 98 -2.54 -1.24 -12.46
CA ARG A 98 -2.66 -2.63 -12.00
C ARG A 98 -1.28 -3.24 -11.82
N PHE A 99 -1.06 -3.89 -10.69
CA PHE A 99 0.18 -4.61 -10.36
C PHE A 99 -0.14 -6.07 -10.12
N ARG A 100 0.72 -6.96 -10.59
CA ARG A 100 0.61 -8.39 -10.31
C ARG A 100 1.22 -8.67 -8.95
N LEU A 101 0.43 -9.27 -8.06
CA LEU A 101 0.90 -9.79 -6.79
C LEU A 101 1.58 -11.15 -7.04
N ARG A 102 2.77 -11.31 -6.47
CA ARG A 102 3.53 -12.57 -6.52
C ARG A 102 3.34 -13.33 -5.21
#